data_AF-A0A354U6S1-F1
#
_entry.id   AF-A0A354U6S1-F1
#
_cell.length_a   1.000
_cell.length_b   1.000
_cell.length_c   1.000
_cell.angle_alpha   90.00
_cell.angle_beta   90.00
_cell.angle_gamma   90.00
#
_symmetry.space_group_name_H-M   'P 1'
#
loop_
_entity.id
_entity.type
_entity.pdbx_description
1 polymer ?
#
loop_
_entity_poly.entity_id
_entity_poly.type
_entity_poly.pdbx_seq_one_letter_code
_entity_poly.pdbx_strand_id
1 'polypeptide(L)'
;MALDKQVKQAFFTLVERENGNLRQLALKRGVAYPIVHKLKNGKSSFAKMSIQTLEKLFPSLQISLFGEAPRAVMDKKTSKEADAGLRIEYEKYISDLQKAKQELEKDRQLFELEKENWRLKREIEEIGKNEGVPDLLRR
;
A
#
# COMPACT_ATOMS: atom_id res chain seq x y z
N MET A 1 4.23 -27.78 8.13
CA MET A 1 3.80 -28.98 7.38
C MET A 1 4.67 -29.11 6.14
N ALA A 2 5.03 -30.33 5.72
CA ALA A 2 5.84 -30.51 4.51
C ALA A 2 5.03 -30.15 3.24
N LEU A 3 5.65 -29.45 2.29
CA LEU A 3 5.04 -28.98 1.02
C LEU A 3 4.27 -30.09 0.28
N ASP A 4 4.83 -31.29 0.20
CA ASP A 4 4.20 -32.45 -0.43
C ASP A 4 2.83 -32.80 0.18
N LYS A 5 2.67 -32.66 1.50
CA LYS A 5 1.37 -32.89 2.17
C LYS A 5 0.33 -31.86 1.77
N GLN A 6 0.73 -30.58 1.64
CA GLN A 6 -0.17 -29.50 1.23
C GLN A 6 -0.63 -29.68 -0.21
N VAL A 7 0.29 -30.01 -1.11
CA VAL A 7 -0.04 -30.27 -2.54
C VAL A 7 -0.96 -31.47 -2.68
N LYS A 8 -0.71 -32.56 -1.93
CA LYS A 8 -1.60 -33.73 -1.87
C LYS A 8 -3.00 -33.34 -1.40
N GLN A 9 -3.10 -32.60 -0.30
CA GLN A 9 -4.38 -32.17 0.24
C GLN A 9 -5.15 -31.32 -0.77
N ALA A 10 -4.50 -30.33 -1.38
CA ALA A 10 -5.10 -29.48 -2.42
C ALA A 10 -5.61 -30.30 -3.61
N PHE A 11 -4.86 -31.33 -4.04
CA PHE A 11 -5.31 -32.23 -5.10
C PHE A 11 -6.58 -33.01 -4.71
N PHE A 12 -6.65 -33.56 -3.50
CA PHE A 12 -7.85 -34.28 -3.07
C PHE A 12 -9.06 -33.37 -2.95
N THR A 13 -8.90 -32.14 -2.46
CA THR A 13 -9.96 -31.13 -2.46
C THR A 13 -10.44 -30.80 -3.89
N LEU A 14 -9.54 -30.75 -4.88
CA LEU A 14 -9.93 -30.58 -6.28
C LEU A 14 -10.73 -31.77 -6.82
N VAL A 15 -10.37 -32.99 -6.44
CA VAL A 15 -11.10 -34.20 -6.81
C VAL A 15 -12.50 -34.21 -6.18
N GLU A 16 -12.63 -33.81 -4.92
CA GLU A 16 -13.91 -33.69 -4.21
C GLU A 16 -14.84 -32.66 -4.85
N ARG A 17 -14.31 -31.51 -5.30
CA ARG A 17 -15.10 -30.48 -6.00
C ARG A 17 -15.73 -30.97 -7.30
N GLU A 18 -15.13 -31.98 -7.92
CA GLU A 18 -15.66 -32.64 -9.13
C GLU A 18 -16.41 -33.94 -8.77
N ASN A 19 -16.90 -34.08 -7.53
CA ASN A 19 -17.63 -35.25 -7.02
C ASN A 19 -16.86 -36.58 -7.18
N GLY A 20 -15.53 -36.54 -7.13
CA GLY A 20 -14.68 -37.72 -7.35
C GLY A 20 -14.52 -38.13 -8.81
N ASN A 21 -15.08 -37.37 -9.76
CA ASN A 21 -15.00 -37.67 -11.19
C ASN A 21 -13.67 -37.22 -11.79
N LEU A 22 -12.72 -38.15 -11.83
CA LEU A 22 -11.39 -37.90 -12.37
C LEU A 22 -11.37 -37.59 -13.87
N ARG A 23 -12.37 -38.07 -14.64
CA ARG A 23 -12.47 -37.75 -16.07
C ARG A 23 -12.85 -36.30 -16.28
N GLN A 24 -13.84 -35.81 -15.52
CA GLN A 24 -14.23 -34.40 -15.55
C GLN A 24 -13.09 -33.50 -15.09
N LEU A 25 -12.39 -33.86 -14.00
CA LEU A 25 -11.22 -33.13 -13.53
C LEU A 25 -10.12 -33.04 -14.61
N ALA A 26 -9.81 -34.16 -15.26
CA ALA A 26 -8.83 -34.24 -16.33
C ALA A 26 -9.19 -33.33 -17.52
N LEU A 27 -10.45 -33.37 -17.96
CA LEU A 27 -10.96 -32.54 -19.05
C LEU A 27 -10.89 -31.05 -18.70
N LYS A 28 -11.40 -30.66 -17.53
CA LYS A 28 -11.46 -29.26 -17.08
C LYS A 28 -10.08 -28.63 -16.88
N ARG A 29 -9.10 -29.45 -16.49
CA ARG A 29 -7.71 -29.01 -16.27
C ARG A 29 -6.81 -29.21 -17.49
N GLY A 30 -7.31 -29.82 -18.56
CA GLY A 30 -6.50 -30.10 -19.76
C GLY A 30 -5.31 -31.03 -19.48
N VAL A 31 -5.48 -31.96 -18.54
CA VAL A 31 -4.46 -32.95 -18.12
C VAL A 31 -4.92 -34.34 -18.55
N ALA A 32 -4.01 -35.17 -19.04
CA ALA A 32 -4.35 -36.53 -19.45
C ALA A 32 -4.90 -37.35 -18.25
N TYR A 33 -6.04 -38.02 -18.44
CA TYR A 33 -6.68 -38.85 -17.41
C TYR A 33 -5.73 -39.84 -16.69
N PRO A 34 -4.81 -40.54 -17.39
CA PRO A 34 -3.87 -41.46 -16.73
C PRO A 34 -3.00 -40.78 -15.67
N ILE A 35 -2.69 -39.50 -15.84
CA ILE A 35 -1.88 -38.72 -14.88
C ILE A 35 -2.69 -38.51 -13.59
N VAL A 36 -3.93 -38.01 -13.72
CA VAL A 36 -4.84 -37.78 -12.59
C VAL A 36 -5.15 -39.09 -11.85
N HIS A 37 -5.37 -40.17 -12.59
CA HIS A 37 -5.62 -41.50 -12.03
C HIS A 37 -4.41 -42.06 -11.27
N LYS A 38 -3.19 -41.92 -11.82
CA LYS A 38 -1.95 -42.33 -11.13
C LYS A 38 -1.70 -41.50 -9.87
N LEU A 39 -2.00 -40.20 -9.89
CA LEU A 39 -1.90 -39.33 -8.72
C LEU A 39 -2.85 -39.76 -7.59
N LYS A 40 -4.13 -39.97 -7.90
CA LYS A 40 -5.12 -40.42 -6.89
C LYS A 40 -4.70 -41.72 -6.23
N ASN A 41 -4.18 -42.66 -7.01
CA ASN A 41 -3.81 -44.00 -6.53
C ASN A 41 -2.38 -44.07 -5.96
N GLY A 42 -1.67 -42.94 -5.84
CA GLY A 42 -0.29 -42.91 -5.33
C GLY A 42 0.76 -43.56 -6.23
N LYS A 43 0.42 -43.93 -7.47
CA LYS A 43 1.35 -44.52 -8.47
C LYS A 43 2.26 -43.47 -9.12
N SER A 44 2.02 -42.18 -8.86
CA SER A 44 2.85 -41.06 -9.29
C SER A 44 3.02 -40.08 -8.14
N SER A 45 4.21 -39.48 -8.04
CA SER A 45 4.51 -38.44 -7.05
C SER A 45 4.37 -37.05 -7.65
N PHE A 46 3.84 -36.10 -6.88
CA PHE A 46 3.80 -34.68 -7.23
C PHE A 46 5.22 -34.11 -7.43
N ALA A 47 6.22 -34.64 -6.72
CA ALA A 47 7.62 -34.23 -6.85
C ALA A 47 8.24 -34.55 -8.21
N LYS A 48 7.66 -35.49 -8.98
CA LYS A 48 8.16 -35.91 -10.30
C LYS A 48 7.39 -35.27 -11.46
N MET A 49 6.54 -34.28 -11.19
CA MET A 49 5.73 -33.63 -12.22
C MET A 49 6.46 -32.45 -12.86
N SER A 50 6.17 -32.21 -14.14
CA SER A 50 6.59 -30.97 -14.79
C SER A 50 5.82 -29.78 -14.25
N ILE A 51 6.46 -28.60 -14.28
CA ILE A 51 5.83 -27.32 -13.91
C ILE A 51 4.55 -27.10 -14.73
N GLN A 52 4.56 -27.42 -16.03
CA GLN A 52 3.38 -27.33 -16.90
C GLN A 52 2.20 -28.19 -16.40
N THR A 53 2.48 -29.38 -15.87
CA THR A 53 1.41 -30.24 -15.32
C THR A 53 0.86 -29.67 -14.03
N LEU A 54 1.73 -29.10 -13.18
CA LEU A 54 1.34 -28.45 -11.94
C LEU A 54 0.52 -27.19 -12.20
N GLU A 55 0.91 -26.35 -13.16
CA GLU A 55 0.17 -25.16 -13.58
C GLU A 55 -1.24 -25.52 -14.06
N LYS A 56 -1.37 -26.56 -14.89
CA LYS A 56 -2.66 -27.04 -15.36
C LYS A 56 -3.56 -27.54 -14.24
N LEU A 57 -3.01 -28.32 -13.30
CA LEU A 57 -3.76 -28.85 -12.15
C LEU A 57 -4.14 -27.74 -11.16
N PHE A 58 -3.24 -26.78 -10.95
CA PHE A 58 -3.37 -25.69 -9.99
C PHE A 58 -3.12 -24.34 -10.68
N PRO A 59 -4.09 -23.80 -11.45
CA PRO A 59 -3.88 -22.55 -12.20
C PRO A 59 -3.63 -21.32 -11.31
N SER A 60 -4.05 -21.38 -10.04
CA SER A 60 -3.81 -20.32 -9.05
C SER A 60 -2.55 -20.57 -8.21
N LEU A 61 -1.69 -21.52 -8.60
CA LEU A 61 -0.43 -21.81 -7.91
C LEU A 61 0.53 -20.63 -8.11
N GLN A 62 0.97 -20.04 -7.02
CA GLN A 62 2.03 -19.04 -7.02
C GLN A 62 3.34 -19.69 -6.59
N ILE A 63 4.37 -19.56 -7.42
CA ILE A 63 5.71 -20.08 -7.15
C ILE A 63 6.62 -18.89 -6.85
N SER A 64 7.24 -18.88 -5.67
CA SER A 64 8.33 -17.94 -5.35
C SER A 64 9.64 -18.72 -5.30
N LEU A 65 10.61 -18.31 -6.11
CA LEU A 65 11.89 -19.00 -6.27
C LEU A 65 12.98 -18.46 -5.32
N PHE A 66 12.88 -17.19 -4.94
CA PHE A 66 13.91 -16.48 -4.17
C PHE A 66 13.42 -15.93 -2.82
N GLY A 67 12.27 -16.42 -2.33
CA GLY A 67 11.75 -16.03 -1.01
C GLY A 67 11.02 -14.69 -0.97
N GLU A 68 10.91 -13.98 -2.10
CA GLU A 68 10.00 -12.85 -2.24
C GLU A 68 8.74 -13.34 -2.95
N ALA A 69 7.74 -13.80 -2.17
CA ALA A 69 6.39 -13.83 -2.67
C ALA A 69 5.81 -12.41 -2.57
N PRO A 70 4.97 -11.96 -3.53
CA PRO A 70 4.17 -10.77 -3.30
C PRO A 70 3.32 -11.03 -2.04
N ARG A 71 3.41 -10.11 -1.07
CA ARG A 71 2.65 -10.15 0.18
C ARG A 71 1.15 -10.20 -0.12
N ALA A 72 0.60 -11.40 -0.24
CA ALA A 72 -0.83 -11.61 -0.37
C ALA A 72 -1.29 -12.60 0.71
N VAL A 73 -1.61 -12.00 1.86
CA VAL A 73 -2.59 -12.43 2.86
C VAL A 73 -2.39 -13.83 3.48
N MET A 74 -1.91 -13.88 4.73
CA MET A 74 -2.65 -14.42 5.89
C MET A 74 -1.74 -14.55 7.11
N ASP A 75 -1.82 -13.57 8.02
CA ASP A 75 -1.78 -13.78 9.47
C ASP A 75 -2.53 -12.63 10.16
N LYS A 76 -3.83 -12.82 10.39
CA LYS A 76 -4.78 -11.77 10.86
C LYS A 76 -4.63 -11.36 12.32
N LYS A 77 -3.73 -11.96 13.10
CA LYS A 77 -3.57 -11.64 14.53
C LYS A 77 -2.36 -10.76 14.83
N THR A 78 -1.24 -10.92 14.12
CA THR A 78 -0.04 -10.09 14.29
C THR A 78 -0.05 -8.82 13.43
N SER A 79 -0.84 -8.79 12.33
CA SER A 79 -0.97 -7.61 11.48
C SER A 79 -1.73 -6.44 12.12
N LYS A 80 -2.67 -6.69 13.04
CA LYS A 80 -3.49 -5.60 13.62
C LYS A 80 -2.70 -4.65 14.51
N GLU A 81 -1.73 -5.15 15.27
CA GLU A 81 -0.90 -4.34 16.17
C GLU A 81 0.16 -3.56 15.39
N ALA A 82 0.77 -4.18 14.38
CA ALA A 82 1.70 -3.51 13.46
C ALA A 82 1.00 -2.44 12.61
N ASP A 83 -0.21 -2.71 12.12
CA ASP A 83 -1.02 -1.73 11.38
C ASP A 83 -1.51 -0.58 12.28
N ALA A 84 -1.76 -0.84 13.57
CA ALA A 84 -2.14 0.19 14.52
C ALA A 84 -0.97 1.15 14.82
N GLY A 85 0.25 0.62 15.00
CA GLY A 85 1.45 1.45 15.17
C GLY A 85 1.71 2.35 13.97
N LEU A 86 1.66 1.79 12.77
CA LEU A 86 1.80 2.55 11.52
C LEU A 86 0.73 3.64 11.37
N ARG A 87 -0.52 3.34 11.72
CA ARG A 87 -1.61 4.35 11.69
C ARG A 87 -1.36 5.51 12.65
N ILE A 88 -0.90 5.23 13.86
CA ILE A 88 -0.57 6.26 14.86
C ILE A 88 0.58 7.13 14.35
N GLU A 89 1.61 6.54 13.76
CA GLU A 89 2.72 7.30 13.16
C GLU A 89 2.26 8.18 11.98
N TYR A 90 1.41 7.66 11.10
CA TYR A 90 0.83 8.43 10.00
C TYR A 90 -0.07 9.57 10.48
N GLU A 91 -0.91 9.33 11.49
CA GLU A 91 -1.77 10.37 12.08
C GLU A 91 -0.93 11.47 12.74
N LYS A 92 0.14 11.11 13.43
CA LYS A 92 1.09 12.07 13.99
C LYS A 92 1.77 12.90 12.90
N TYR A 93 2.27 12.25 11.85
CA TYR A 93 2.91 12.93 10.72
C TYR A 93 1.97 13.91 10.02
N ILE A 94 0.70 13.53 9.82
CA ILE A 94 -0.32 14.41 9.24
C ILE A 94 -0.58 15.62 10.15
N SER A 95 -0.66 15.41 11.46
CA SER A 95 -0.85 16.49 12.44
C SER A 95 0.32 17.48 12.43
N ASP A 96 1.55 16.99 12.40
CA ASP A 96 2.76 17.82 12.35
C ASP A 96 2.84 18.61 11.03
N LEU A 97 2.50 18.00 9.90
CA LEU A 97 2.40 18.69 8.61
C LEU A 97 1.34 19.80 8.61
N GLN A 98 0.19 19.56 9.25
CA GLN A 98 -0.86 20.58 9.36
C GLN A 98 -0.41 21.77 10.22
N LYS A 99 0.31 21.52 11.32
CA LYS A 99 0.88 22.58 12.15
C LYS A 99 1.93 23.40 11.39
N ALA A 100 2.87 22.73 10.72
CA ALA A 100 3.89 23.40 9.92
C ALA A 100 3.27 24.27 8.81
N LYS A 101 2.19 23.79 8.19
CA LYS A 101 1.44 24.58 7.19
C LYS A 101 0.79 25.82 7.80
N GLN A 102 0.21 25.71 9.00
CA GLN A 102 -0.39 26.87 9.68
C GLN A 102 0.66 27.90 10.09
N GLU A 103 1.85 27.46 10.51
CA GLU A 103 2.94 28.34 10.89
C GLU A 103 3.47 29.12 9.68
N LEU A 104 3.70 28.44 8.55
CA LEU A 104 4.08 29.09 7.29
C LEU A 104 3.04 30.11 6.79
N GLU A 105 1.75 29.82 6.96
CA GLU A 105 0.69 30.77 6.59
C GLU A 105 0.71 32.02 7.48
N LYS A 106 0.98 31.87 8.78
CA LYS A 106 1.13 33.01 9.71
C LYS A 106 2.36 33.84 9.37
N ASP A 107 3.49 33.20 9.08
CA ASP A 107 4.72 33.89 8.70
C ASP A 107 4.52 34.69 7.40
N ARG A 108 3.79 34.12 6.44
CA ARG A 108 3.43 34.82 5.21
C ARG A 108 2.55 36.05 5.50
N GLN A 109 1.52 35.90 6.33
CA GLN A 109 0.65 37.02 6.71
C GLN A 109 1.43 38.12 7.43
N LEU A 110 2.35 37.74 8.33
CA LEU A 110 3.20 38.67 9.05
C LEU A 110 4.11 39.45 8.07
N PHE A 111 4.71 38.76 7.11
CA PHE A 111 5.52 39.40 6.07
C PHE A 111 4.72 40.37 5.20
N GLU A 112 3.48 40.03 4.82
CA GLU A 112 2.59 40.91 4.07
C GLU A 112 2.25 42.17 4.89
N LEU A 113 1.94 42.02 6.18
CA LEU A 113 1.68 43.14 7.09
C LEU A 113 2.91 44.02 7.32
N GLU A 114 4.11 43.42 7.46
CA GLU A 114 5.36 44.18 7.59
C GLU A 114 5.62 45.02 6.34
N LYS A 115 5.39 44.46 5.15
CA LYS A 115 5.52 45.17 3.88
C LYS A 115 4.57 46.36 3.79
N GLU A 116 3.32 46.19 4.24
CA GLU A 116 2.34 47.28 4.29
C GLU A 116 2.72 48.34 5.32
N ASN A 117 3.16 47.94 6.52
CA ASN A 117 3.67 48.86 7.54
C ASN A 117 4.85 49.70 7.03
N TRP A 118 5.76 49.08 6.27
CA TRP A 118 6.88 49.78 5.63
C TRP A 118 6.42 50.80 4.59
N ARG A 119 5.41 50.45 3.79
CA ARG A 119 4.80 51.37 2.84
C ARG A 119 4.15 52.56 3.55
N LEU A 120 3.33 52.30 4.56
CA LEU A 120 2.65 53.34 5.33
C LEU A 120 3.64 54.28 6.04
N LYS A 121 4.73 53.74 6.61
CA LYS A 121 5.80 54.56 7.20
C LYS A 121 6.42 55.52 6.19
N ARG A 122 6.68 55.07 4.95
CA ARG A 122 7.15 55.96 3.88
C ARG A 122 6.12 57.03 3.54
N GLU A 123 4.85 56.65 3.36
CA GLU A 123 3.79 57.62 3.03
C GLU A 123 3.65 58.68 4.12
N ILE A 124 3.72 58.30 5.40
CA ILE A 124 3.72 59.24 6.54
C ILE A 124 4.95 60.17 6.53
N GLU A 125 6.15 59.64 6.27
CA GLU A 125 7.36 60.46 6.16
C GLU A 125 7.31 61.44 4.99
N GLU A 126 6.71 61.04 3.86
CA GLU A 126 6.52 61.92 2.70
C GLU A 126 5.46 63.00 2.99
N ILE A 127 4.37 62.66 3.67
CA ILE A 127 3.36 63.63 4.12
C ILE A 127 3.98 64.62 5.11
N GLY A 128 4.75 64.16 6.11
CA GLY A 128 5.43 65.04 7.07
C GLY A 128 6.53 65.92 6.46
N LYS A 129 7.04 65.58 5.26
CA LYS A 129 7.95 66.43 4.48
C LYS A 129 7.20 67.44 3.60
N ASN A 130 6.00 67.10 3.14
CA ASN A 130 5.14 67.97 2.33
C ASN A 130 4.28 68.92 3.18
N GLU A 131 3.91 68.54 4.39
CA GLU A 131 3.42 69.43 5.44
C GLU A 131 4.62 70.13 6.10
N GLY A 132 5.26 71.02 5.35
CA GLY A 132 6.18 71.99 5.92
C GLY A 132 5.50 72.70 7.09
N VAL A 133 6.21 72.76 8.22
CA VAL A 133 5.89 73.53 9.42
C VAL A 133 5.03 74.76 9.09
N PRO A 134 3.79 74.87 9.58
CA PRO A 134 3.07 76.13 9.52
C PRO A 134 3.85 77.12 10.39
N ASP A 135 4.49 78.09 9.73
CA ASP A 135 5.26 79.17 10.34
C ASP A 135 4.33 80.14 11.08
N LEU A 136 3.73 79.69 12.20
CA LEU A 136 2.80 80.47 13.03
C LEU A 136 3.34 80.77 14.44
N LEU A 137 4.67 80.76 14.64
CA LEU A 137 5.30 81.24 15.88
C LEU A 137 6.44 82.24 15.63
N ARG A 138 6.28 83.11 14.62
CA ARG A 138 6.99 84.38 14.54
C ARG A 138 5.99 85.55 14.63
N ARG A 139 5.64 85.91 15.86
CA ARG A 139 5.32 87.29 16.28
C ARG A 139 5.29 87.37 17.80
#